data_AF-M0G8Z9-F1
#
_entry.id   AF-M0G8Z9-F1
#
_cell.length_a   1.000
_cell.length_b   1.000
_cell.length_c   1.000
_cell.angle_alpha   90.00
_cell.angle_beta   90.00
_cell.angle_gamma   90.00
#
_symmetry.space_group_name_H-M   'P 1'
#
loop_
_entity.id
_entity.type
_entity.pdbx_description
1 polymer ?
#
loop_
_entity_poly.entity_id
_entity_poly.type
_entity_poly.pdbx_seq_one_letter_code
_entity_poly.pdbx_strand_id
1 'polypeptide(L)'
;EYGSVVEEDEEHACLPQLLDCDVIINAADTHWVRFLLDEVSHAHLIPVLDGGTELIPNDEKDELDIGSGSLVSATGPGHPCLECTGHWFHGDEEEGVIHDREPDAARGAGYVQGLDDGEELADDGEGDERAPSVATNNGLVASLLALRFQALAVGITSQALVG
;
A
#
# COMPACT_ATOMS: atom_id res chain seq x y z
N GLU A 1 8.85 -34.99 -10.10
CA GLU A 1 8.29 -33.63 -10.11
C GLU A 1 8.92 -32.85 -8.98
N TYR A 2 9.48 -31.68 -9.25
CA TYR A 2 9.87 -30.75 -8.20
C TYR A 2 8.69 -29.80 -8.05
N GLY A 3 7.72 -30.16 -7.20
CA GLY A 3 6.77 -29.17 -6.73
C GLY A 3 7.56 -28.07 -6.03
N SER A 4 7.31 -26.81 -6.38
CA SER A 4 7.91 -25.72 -5.61
C SER A 4 7.45 -25.86 -4.16
N VAL A 5 8.31 -25.52 -3.19
CA VAL A 5 8.04 -25.63 -1.74
C VAL A 5 6.70 -24.96 -1.35
N VAL A 6 6.18 -24.08 -2.20
CA VAL A 6 4.95 -23.33 -2.05
C VAL A 6 3.68 -24.15 -2.31
N GLU A 7 3.72 -25.20 -3.13
CA GLU A 7 2.50 -25.94 -3.51
C GLU A 7 2.01 -26.92 -2.44
N GLU A 8 2.83 -27.22 -1.43
CA GLU A 8 2.47 -28.14 -0.34
C GLU A 8 1.99 -27.43 0.94
N ASP A 9 2.07 -26.09 0.98
CA ASP A 9 1.68 -25.27 2.13
C ASP A 9 0.35 -24.54 1.87
N GLU A 10 -0.70 -24.88 2.63
CA GLU A 10 -2.02 -24.25 2.52
C GLU A 10 -1.97 -22.73 2.72
N GLU A 11 -1.00 -22.23 3.50
CA GLU A 11 -0.83 -20.79 3.77
C GLU A 11 -0.42 -20.01 2.51
N HIS A 12 0.20 -20.68 1.53
CA HIS A 12 0.69 -20.08 0.30
C HIS A 12 -0.07 -20.54 -0.96
N ALA A 13 -1.19 -21.24 -0.78
CA ALA A 13 -1.98 -21.82 -1.86
C ALA A 13 -2.56 -20.81 -2.87
N CYS A 14 -2.48 -19.50 -2.56
CA CYS A 14 -2.93 -18.41 -3.43
C CYS A 14 -1.82 -17.86 -4.36
N LEU A 15 -0.54 -18.23 -4.15
CA LEU A 15 0.57 -17.67 -4.92
C LEU A 15 0.47 -18.00 -6.42
N PRO A 16 0.15 -19.24 -6.86
CA PRO A 16 0.00 -19.52 -8.29
C PRO A 16 -1.06 -18.65 -8.96
N GLN A 17 -2.17 -18.37 -8.28
CA GLN A 17 -3.27 -17.53 -8.79
C GLN A 17 -2.85 -16.06 -8.86
N LEU A 18 -2.07 -15.58 -7.88
CA LEU A 18 -1.49 -14.24 -7.92
C LEU A 18 -0.55 -14.07 -9.12
N LEU A 19 0.28 -15.08 -9.38
CA LEU A 19 1.25 -15.06 -10.49
C LEU A 19 0.62 -15.28 -11.87
N ASP A 20 -0.64 -15.74 -11.93
CA ASP A 20 -1.40 -15.89 -13.18
C ASP A 20 -2.20 -14.63 -13.54
N CYS A 21 -2.14 -13.58 -12.71
CA CYS A 21 -2.84 -12.33 -12.97
C CYS A 21 -2.16 -11.48 -14.06
N ASP A 22 -2.97 -10.84 -14.91
CA ASP A 22 -2.50 -9.87 -15.91
C ASP A 22 -2.03 -8.55 -15.27
N VAL A 23 -2.62 -8.19 -14.14
CA VAL A 23 -2.31 -6.99 -13.35
C VAL A 23 -2.69 -7.24 -11.90
N ILE A 24 -1.94 -6.67 -10.97
CA ILE A 24 -2.24 -6.68 -9.54
C ILE A 24 -2.58 -5.25 -9.10
N ILE A 25 -3.60 -5.10 -8.27
CA ILE A 25 -3.95 -3.81 -7.66
C ILE A 25 -3.68 -3.94 -6.16
N ASN A 26 -2.69 -3.20 -5.66
CA ASN A 26 -2.39 -3.11 -4.24
C ASN A 26 -3.10 -1.90 -3.61
N ALA A 27 -3.87 -2.18 -2.56
CA ALA A 27 -4.45 -1.18 -1.68
C ALA A 27 -4.16 -1.52 -0.20
N ALA A 28 -3.12 -2.33 0.05
CA ALA A 28 -2.61 -2.58 1.38
C ALA A 28 -1.57 -1.50 1.73
N ASP A 29 -1.65 -1.00 2.95
CA ASP A 29 -0.85 0.15 3.41
C ASP A 29 0.48 -0.26 4.06
N THR A 30 0.73 -1.55 4.26
CA THR A 30 1.98 -2.04 4.88
C THR A 30 3.16 -1.94 3.92
N HIS A 31 4.32 -1.49 4.42
CA HIS A 31 5.54 -1.42 3.62
C HIS A 31 5.99 -2.80 3.12
N TRP A 32 5.76 -3.85 3.93
CA TRP A 32 6.10 -5.23 3.57
C TRP A 32 5.38 -5.71 2.30
N VAL A 33 4.08 -5.45 2.19
CA VAL A 33 3.31 -5.85 0.99
C VAL A 33 3.77 -5.08 -0.23
N ARG A 34 4.07 -3.78 -0.08
CA ARG A 34 4.60 -2.95 -1.18
C ARG A 34 5.95 -3.47 -1.67
N PHE A 35 6.88 -3.78 -0.75
CA PHE A 35 8.16 -4.42 -1.09
C PHE A 35 7.97 -5.74 -1.84
N LEU A 36 7.15 -6.65 -1.29
CA LEU A 36 6.91 -7.96 -1.90
C LEU A 36 6.34 -7.83 -3.32
N LEU A 37 5.36 -6.95 -3.50
CA LEU A 37 4.73 -6.75 -4.80
C LEU A 37 5.63 -6.03 -5.81
N ASP A 38 6.51 -5.14 -5.35
CA ASP A 38 7.52 -4.50 -6.20
C ASP A 38 8.49 -5.56 -6.78
N GLU A 39 8.99 -6.45 -5.92
CA GLU A 39 9.84 -7.57 -6.32
C GLU A 39 9.10 -8.54 -7.27
N VAL A 40 7.87 -8.93 -6.94
CA VAL A 40 7.04 -9.79 -7.80
C VAL A 40 6.81 -9.13 -9.15
N SER A 41 6.54 -7.83 -9.19
CA SER A 41 6.28 -7.09 -10.42
C SER A 41 7.47 -7.13 -11.37
N HIS A 42 8.67 -6.89 -10.85
CA HIS A 42 9.90 -6.87 -11.65
C HIS A 42 10.40 -8.27 -12.00
N ALA A 43 10.24 -9.26 -11.11
CA ALA A 43 10.67 -10.64 -11.34
C ALA A 43 9.76 -11.38 -12.33
N HIS A 44 8.44 -11.19 -12.24
CA HIS A 44 7.44 -11.89 -13.04
C HIS A 44 6.87 -11.06 -14.18
N LEU A 45 7.29 -9.79 -14.31
CA LEU A 45 6.83 -8.85 -15.32
C LEU A 45 5.31 -8.60 -15.27
N ILE A 46 4.72 -8.74 -14.09
CA ILE A 46 3.29 -8.48 -13.83
C ILE A 46 3.16 -7.03 -13.36
N PRO A 47 2.49 -6.13 -14.10
CA PRO A 47 2.28 -4.76 -13.66
C PRO A 47 1.53 -4.72 -12.32
N VAL A 48 1.99 -3.89 -11.40
CA VAL A 48 1.31 -3.63 -10.12
C VAL A 48 0.87 -2.17 -10.10
N LEU A 49 -0.40 -1.93 -9.79
CA LEU A 49 -0.93 -0.60 -9.49
C LEU A 49 -1.02 -0.47 -7.97
N ASP A 50 -0.26 0.44 -7.41
CA ASP A 50 -0.20 0.68 -5.97
C ASP A 50 -0.94 1.98 -5.63
N GLY A 51 -1.78 1.96 -4.60
CA GLY A 51 -2.37 3.17 -4.07
C GLY A 51 -2.64 3.08 -2.58
N GLY A 52 -2.44 4.19 -1.91
CA GLY A 52 -2.63 4.31 -0.47
C GLY A 52 -2.74 5.75 -0.02
N THR A 53 -3.14 5.92 1.23
CA THR A 53 -3.22 7.21 1.89
C THR A 53 -2.44 7.16 3.19
N GLU A 54 -1.52 8.09 3.36
CA GLU A 54 -0.73 8.25 4.56
C GLU A 54 -1.06 9.62 5.17
N LEU A 55 -1.64 9.62 6.38
CA LEU A 55 -1.98 10.84 7.11
C LEU A 55 -1.18 10.83 8.41
N ILE A 56 -0.23 11.75 8.48
CA ILE A 56 0.67 11.93 9.61
C ILE A 56 0.21 13.20 10.33
N PRO A 57 -0.33 13.11 11.56
CA PRO A 57 -0.64 14.29 12.36
C PRO A 57 0.66 14.98 12.77
N ASN A 58 0.63 16.31 12.87
CA ASN A 58 1.71 17.05 13.50
C ASN A 58 1.36 17.30 14.97
N ASP A 59 2.04 16.66 15.92
CA ASP A 59 1.66 16.80 17.34
C ASP A 59 1.89 18.21 17.90
N GLU A 60 2.76 19.01 17.27
CA GLU A 60 3.09 20.36 17.72
C GLU A 60 2.15 21.43 17.14
N LYS A 61 1.48 21.12 16.04
CA LYS A 61 0.64 22.04 15.29
C LYS A 61 -0.60 21.29 14.87
N ASP A 62 -1.78 21.83 15.15
CA ASP A 62 -3.09 21.26 14.79
C ASP A 62 -3.32 21.23 13.24
N GLU A 63 -2.44 20.57 12.51
CA GLU A 63 -2.33 20.42 11.07
C GLU A 63 -1.71 19.04 10.72
N LEU A 64 -1.82 18.63 9.45
CA LEU A 64 -1.13 17.45 8.95
C LEU A 64 0.35 17.75 8.70
N ASP A 65 1.22 16.79 8.96
CA ASP A 65 2.62 16.86 8.57
C ASP A 65 2.78 16.94 7.05
N ILE A 66 3.86 17.58 6.60
CA ILE A 66 4.17 17.75 5.17
C ILE A 66 4.38 16.42 4.44
N GLY A 67 4.68 15.34 5.16
CA GLY A 67 4.75 13.97 4.64
C GLY A 67 3.40 13.35 4.34
N SER A 68 2.28 13.94 4.79
CA SER A 68 0.94 13.41 4.53
C SER A 68 0.59 13.48 3.04
N GLY A 69 0.09 12.38 2.49
CA GLY A 69 -0.18 12.28 1.06
C GLY A 69 -1.12 11.15 0.68
N SER A 70 -1.69 11.27 -0.52
CA SER A 70 -2.35 10.16 -1.22
C SER A 70 -1.52 9.84 -2.43
N LEU A 71 -1.07 8.60 -2.53
CA LEU A 71 -0.12 8.14 -3.54
C LEU A 71 -0.81 7.13 -4.45
N VAL A 72 -0.57 7.24 -5.76
CA VAL A 72 -0.99 6.27 -6.76
C VAL A 72 0.12 6.10 -7.77
N SER A 73 0.68 4.90 -7.83
CA SER A 73 1.80 4.56 -8.71
C SER A 73 1.52 3.28 -9.50
N ALA A 74 2.32 3.07 -10.53
CA ALA A 74 2.42 1.81 -11.23
C ALA A 74 3.89 1.38 -11.17
N THR A 75 4.14 0.11 -10.87
CA THR A 75 5.48 -0.51 -10.93
C THR A 75 5.48 -1.69 -11.92
N GLY A 76 6.68 -2.15 -12.27
CA GLY A 76 6.91 -3.22 -13.22
C GLY A 76 7.50 -2.73 -14.54
N PRO A 77 7.39 -3.55 -15.62
CA PRO A 77 8.08 -3.26 -16.87
C PRO A 77 7.68 -1.90 -17.47
N GLY A 78 8.66 -1.01 -17.64
CA GLY A 78 8.45 0.33 -18.21
C GLY A 78 8.06 1.40 -17.19
N HIS A 79 7.99 1.06 -15.90
CA HIS A 79 7.69 1.97 -14.80
C HIS A 79 8.82 1.95 -13.75
N PRO A 80 9.01 3.03 -12.97
CA PRO A 80 9.93 3.02 -11.83
C PRO A 80 9.42 2.06 -10.75
N CYS A 81 10.36 1.52 -9.96
CA CYS A 81 10.04 0.68 -8.82
C CYS A 81 9.35 1.49 -7.70
N LEU A 82 8.59 0.82 -6.83
CA LEU A 82 7.91 1.48 -5.69
C LEU A 82 8.92 2.06 -4.69
N GLU A 83 10.10 1.45 -4.56
CA GLU A 83 11.19 2.03 -3.75
C GLU A 83 11.67 3.36 -4.35
N CYS A 84 11.85 3.35 -5.67
CA CYS A 84 12.35 4.47 -6.45
C CYS A 84 11.40 5.68 -6.36
N THR A 85 10.11 5.43 -6.19
CA THR A 85 9.07 6.45 -6.02
C THR A 85 8.75 6.75 -4.55
N GLY A 86 9.43 6.11 -3.60
CA GLY A 86 9.27 6.37 -2.16
C GLY A 86 7.99 5.82 -1.55
N HIS A 87 7.38 4.79 -2.17
CA HIS A 87 6.20 4.11 -1.61
C HIS A 87 6.56 3.10 -0.52
N TRP A 88 7.81 2.64 -0.54
CA TRP A 88 8.47 1.95 0.54
C TRP A 88 9.95 2.32 0.53
N PHE A 89 10.64 2.09 1.65
CA PHE A 89 12.06 2.39 1.78
C PHE A 89 12.80 1.14 2.24
N HIS A 90 14.01 0.93 1.74
CA HIS A 90 14.90 -0.06 2.31
C HIS A 90 15.37 0.44 3.68
N GLY A 91 14.97 -0.26 4.75
CA GLY A 91 15.43 0.06 6.11
C GLY A 91 16.82 -0.48 6.40
N ASP A 92 17.45 0.07 7.44
CA ASP A 92 18.47 -0.66 8.20
C ASP A 92 17.75 -1.80 8.96
N GLU A 93 18.28 -3.02 8.99
CA GLU A 93 17.62 -4.18 9.63
C GLU A 93 17.31 -3.93 11.13
N GLU A 94 18.01 -2.98 11.77
CA GLU A 94 17.78 -2.52 13.14
C GLU A 94 16.68 -1.45 13.28
N GLU A 95 16.34 -0.69 12.23
CA GLU A 95 15.32 0.39 12.25
C GLU A 95 13.94 -0.06 11.76
N GLY A 96 13.79 -1.30 11.30
CA GLY A 96 12.47 -1.94 11.24
C GLY A 96 11.56 -1.57 10.09
N VAL A 97 12.07 -1.04 8.98
CA VAL A 97 11.23 -0.80 7.78
C VAL A 97 10.73 -2.14 7.17
N ILE A 98 11.31 -3.27 7.59
CA ILE A 98 10.82 -4.64 7.34
C ILE A 98 10.42 -5.34 8.68
N HIS A 99 9.85 -4.61 9.64
CA HIS A 99 9.19 -5.22 10.82
C HIS A 99 7.68 -5.45 10.63
N ASP A 100 7.06 -4.90 9.59
CA ASP A 100 5.66 -5.15 9.21
C ASP A 100 5.36 -6.61 8.79
N ARG A 101 6.35 -7.51 8.84
CA ARG A 101 6.12 -8.93 8.62
C ARG A 101 5.20 -9.54 9.69
N GLU A 102 5.08 -8.93 10.87
CA GLU A 102 4.09 -9.31 11.88
C GLU A 102 2.75 -8.57 11.61
N PRO A 103 1.75 -9.22 10.98
CA PRO A 103 0.49 -8.57 10.57
C PRO A 103 -0.34 -8.05 11.74
N ASP A 104 -0.05 -8.45 12.98
CA ASP A 104 -0.79 -8.05 14.17
C ASP A 104 -0.28 -6.73 14.79
N ALA A 105 0.95 -6.29 14.53
CA ALA A 105 1.45 -4.98 14.99
C ALA A 105 0.87 -3.83 14.15
N ALA A 106 0.77 -4.01 12.83
CA ALA A 106 0.19 -3.02 11.91
C ALA A 106 -1.34 -2.89 12.01
N ARG A 107 -2.03 -3.83 12.68
CA ARG A 107 -3.48 -3.76 12.93
C ARG A 107 -3.87 -2.79 14.05
N GLY A 108 -2.92 -2.45 14.93
CA GLY A 108 -3.12 -1.51 16.05
C GLY A 108 -2.95 -0.05 15.64
N ALA A 109 -2.00 0.22 14.74
CA ALA A 109 -1.80 1.54 14.16
C ALA A 109 -2.96 1.84 13.19
N GLY A 110 -3.89 2.70 13.61
CA GLY A 110 -4.95 3.18 12.73
C GLY A 110 -4.41 3.92 11.50
N TYR A 111 -5.29 4.42 10.64
CA TYR A 111 -4.94 5.24 9.47
C TYR A 111 -4.17 6.54 9.79
N VAL A 112 -4.04 6.87 11.08
CA VAL A 112 -3.33 8.04 11.59
C VAL A 112 -2.18 7.51 12.43
N GLN A 113 -0.96 7.65 11.93
CA GLN A 113 0.25 7.26 12.64
C GLN A 113 0.44 8.21 13.85
N GLY A 114 0.62 7.69 15.06
CA GLY A 114 0.89 8.52 16.25
C GLY A 114 -0.32 8.88 17.13
N LEU A 115 -1.52 8.39 16.82
CA LEU A 115 -2.57 8.28 17.84
C LEU A 115 -2.23 7.05 18.70
N ASP A 116 -1.82 7.28 19.95
CA ASP A 116 -1.49 6.20 20.90
C ASP A 116 -2.55 5.10 20.89
N ASP A 117 -2.10 3.88 20.66
CA ASP A 117 -2.92 2.68 20.58
C ASP A 117 -3.69 2.48 21.90
N GLY A 118 -5.03 2.46 21.85
CA GLY A 118 -5.81 1.74 22.87
C GLY A 118 -7.03 2.40 23.50
N GLU A 119 -7.60 3.48 22.96
CA GLU A 119 -9.01 3.74 23.27
C GLU A 119 -9.89 2.93 22.32
N GLU A 120 -10.58 1.94 22.89
CA GLU A 120 -11.81 1.39 22.33
C GLU A 120 -12.55 2.53 21.65
N LEU A 121 -12.97 2.34 20.38
CA LEU A 121 -13.94 3.22 19.72
C LEU A 121 -15.08 3.46 20.71
N ALA A 122 -15.00 4.59 21.42
CA ALA A 122 -15.79 4.81 22.60
C ALA A 122 -17.23 5.02 22.16
N ASP A 123 -18.05 4.07 22.61
CA ASP A 123 -19.45 4.26 22.93
C ASP A 123 -19.64 5.66 23.55
N ASP A 124 -20.40 6.49 22.84
CA ASP A 124 -21.25 7.52 23.43
C ASP A 124 -20.61 8.52 24.42
N GLY A 125 -19.70 9.39 23.98
CA GLY A 125 -19.21 10.45 24.88
C GLY A 125 -18.39 11.57 24.26
N GLU A 126 -19.04 12.70 23.97
CA GLU A 126 -18.50 14.08 24.05
C GLU A 126 -16.99 14.27 23.75
N GLY A 127 -16.56 13.89 22.56
CA GLY A 127 -15.23 14.17 22.01
C GLY A 127 -15.23 13.80 20.54
N ASP A 128 -15.77 14.66 19.68
CA ASP A 128 -15.79 14.47 18.23
C ASP A 128 -14.37 14.73 17.68
N GLU A 129 -13.41 13.89 18.08
CA GLU A 129 -12.09 13.80 17.47
C GLU A 129 -12.32 13.14 16.12
N ARG A 130 -12.76 13.99 15.19
CA ARG A 130 -13.18 13.62 13.86
C ARG A 130 -12.06 12.81 13.25
N ALA A 131 -12.30 11.51 13.06
CA ALA A 131 -11.43 10.71 12.21
C ALA A 131 -11.16 11.55 10.95
N PRO A 132 -9.89 11.75 10.55
CA PRO A 132 -9.59 12.55 9.38
C PRO A 132 -10.37 11.99 8.19
N SER A 133 -10.50 12.74 7.10
CA SER A 133 -11.36 12.41 5.95
C SER A 133 -10.89 11.19 5.12
N VAL A 134 -10.45 10.12 5.78
CA VAL A 134 -9.95 8.83 5.28
C VAL A 134 -10.93 8.21 4.29
N ALA A 135 -12.23 8.21 4.56
CA ALA A 135 -13.22 7.70 3.62
C ALA A 135 -13.22 8.47 2.28
N THR A 136 -13.07 9.79 2.34
CA THR A 136 -12.99 10.65 1.16
C THR A 136 -11.67 10.43 0.42
N ASN A 137 -10.55 10.40 1.14
CA ASN A 137 -9.21 10.20 0.55
C ASN A 137 -9.08 8.81 -0.10
N ASN A 138 -9.55 7.76 0.58
CA ASN A 138 -9.57 6.40 0.03
C ASN A 138 -10.46 6.35 -1.22
N GLY A 139 -11.60 7.06 -1.22
CA GLY A 139 -12.44 7.20 -2.41
C GLY A 139 -11.72 7.87 -3.59
N LEU A 140 -10.90 8.90 -3.33
CA LEU A 140 -10.07 9.55 -4.34
C LEU A 140 -8.98 8.60 -4.87
N VAL A 141 -8.25 7.93 -3.98
CA VAL A 141 -7.20 6.95 -4.34
C VAL A 141 -7.78 5.80 -5.17
N ALA A 142 -8.88 5.19 -4.73
CA ALA A 142 -9.55 4.13 -5.46
C ALA A 142 -10.00 4.58 -6.86
N SER A 143 -10.51 5.81 -6.97
CA SER A 143 -10.91 6.39 -8.27
C SER A 143 -9.71 6.58 -9.20
N LEU A 144 -8.58 7.05 -8.66
CA LEU A 144 -7.34 7.22 -9.42
C LEU A 144 -6.73 5.87 -9.84
N LEU A 145 -6.76 4.85 -8.97
CA LEU A 145 -6.37 3.48 -9.31
C LEU A 145 -7.23 2.90 -10.44
N ALA A 146 -8.55 3.11 -10.39
CA ALA A 146 -9.44 2.66 -11.45
C ALA A 146 -9.13 3.33 -12.80
N LEU A 147 -8.81 4.63 -12.80
CA LEU A 147 -8.38 5.35 -14.00
C LEU A 147 -7.04 4.82 -14.55
N ARG A 148 -6.08 4.53 -13.66
CA ARG A 148 -4.79 3.92 -14.02
C ARG A 148 -4.97 2.53 -14.62
N PHE A 149 -5.84 1.71 -14.03
CA PHE A 149 -6.19 0.40 -14.56
C PHE A 149 -6.81 0.49 -15.95
N GLN A 150 -7.79 1.40 -16.15
CA GLN A 150 -8.38 1.61 -17.47
C GLN A 150 -7.36 2.07 -18.51
N ALA A 151 -6.46 2.97 -18.12
CA ALA A 151 -5.36 3.42 -18.98
C ALA A 151 -4.46 2.26 -19.42
N LEU A 152 -4.08 1.39 -18.48
CA LEU A 152 -3.25 0.21 -18.73
C LEU A 152 -3.98 -0.84 -19.58
N ALA A 153 -5.19 -1.22 -19.20
CA ALA A 153 -5.94 -2.31 -19.81
C ALA A 153 -6.44 -1.99 -21.22
N VAL A 154 -6.84 -0.73 -21.47
CA VAL A 154 -7.42 -0.31 -22.75
C VAL A 154 -6.37 0.36 -23.65
N GLY A 155 -5.17 0.65 -23.12
CA GLY A 155 -4.07 1.26 -23.89
C GLY A 155 -4.38 2.69 -24.35
N ILE A 156 -5.23 3.40 -23.61
CA ILE A 156 -5.72 4.74 -23.98
C ILE A 156 -4.67 5.84 -23.77
N THR A 157 -3.55 5.51 -23.11
CA THR A 157 -2.50 6.47 -22.77
C THR A 157 -1.12 5.81 -22.86
N SER A 158 -0.30 6.27 -23.81
CA SER A 158 1.06 5.76 -24.01
C SER A 158 2.11 6.40 -23.09
N GLN A 159 1.82 7.53 -22.42
CA GLN A 159 2.81 8.30 -21.63
C GLN A 159 2.26 9.19 -20.51
N ALA A 160 0.95 9.30 -20.27
CA ALA A 160 0.41 10.49 -19.61
C ALA A 160 0.54 10.55 -18.08
N LEU A 161 1.14 9.57 -17.43
CA LEU A 161 1.27 9.55 -15.97
C LEU A 161 2.64 8.98 -15.52
N VAL A 162 3.70 9.35 -16.24
CA VAL A 162 5.08 9.23 -15.77
C VAL A 162 5.25 10.27 -14.66
N GLY A 163 4.91 9.83 -13.45
CA GLY A 163 4.76 10.61 -12.23
C GLY A 163 4.04 9.74 -11.24
#